data_AF-A0A075I0B0-F1
#
_entry.id   AF-A0A075I0B0-F1
#
_cell.length_a   1.000
_cell.length_b   1.000
_cell.length_c   1.000
_cell.angle_alpha   90.00
_cell.angle_beta   90.00
_cell.angle_gamma   90.00
#
_symmetry.space_group_name_H-M   'P 1'
#
loop_
_entity.id
_entity.type
_entity.pdbx_description
1 polymer ?
#
loop_
_entity_poly.entity_id
_entity_poly.type
_entity_poly.pdbx_seq_one_letter_code
_entity_poly.pdbx_strand_id
1 'polypeptide(L)'
;MAELVCVGCGPGDPELLTVKAVNAINAADTIMCPASNEDRPSIVFSIVSDIIDKSKNQEIMRLIFPMTKDKDVLEATWKKTQR
;
A
#
# COMPACT_ATOMS: atom_id res chain seq x y z
N MET A 1 15.02 13.85 -4.60
CA MET A 1 15.32 12.50 -5.12
C MET A 1 14.19 11.61 -4.64
N ALA A 2 13.60 10.77 -5.49
CA ALA A 2 12.53 9.89 -5.05
C ALA A 2 13.11 8.76 -4.19
N GLU A 3 12.50 8.49 -3.04
CA GLU A 3 12.87 7.41 -2.12
C GLU A 3 11.72 6.38 -2.08
N LEU A 4 12.07 5.10 -2.11
CA LEU A 4 11.12 4.00 -1.97
C LEU A 4 11.37 3.27 -0.66
N VAL A 5 10.34 3.20 0.19
CA VAL A 5 10.39 2.49 1.47
C VAL A 5 9.37 1.36 1.47
N CYS A 6 9.85 0.13 1.56
CA CYS A 6 8.98 -1.04 1.74
C CYS A 6 8.59 -1.19 3.21
N VAL A 7 7.30 -1.02 3.51
CA VAL A 7 6.77 -1.06 4.89
C VAL A 7 5.99 -2.35 5.13
N GLY A 8 6.44 -3.14 6.11
CA GLY A 8 5.67 -4.29 6.60
C GLY A 8 4.49 -3.81 7.45
N CYS A 9 3.27 -4.22 7.07
CA CYS A 9 2.03 -3.76 7.72
C CYS A 9 1.50 -4.70 8.82
N GLY A 10 2.28 -5.69 9.23
CA GLY A 10 1.83 -6.71 10.18
C GLY A 10 0.79 -7.68 9.58
N PRO A 11 0.22 -8.57 10.42
CA PRO A 11 -0.71 -9.62 9.97
C PRO A 11 -2.18 -9.17 9.89
N GLY A 12 -2.52 -7.96 10.36
CA GLY A 12 -3.90 -7.45 10.32
C GLY A 12 -4.23 -6.46 11.43
N ASP A 13 -3.74 -6.70 12.64
CA ASP A 13 -3.97 -5.80 13.78
C ASP A 13 -3.07 -4.55 13.67
N PRO A 14 -3.63 -3.31 13.63
CA PRO A 14 -2.86 -2.08 13.58
C PRO A 14 -1.88 -1.91 14.75
N GLU A 15 -2.17 -2.47 15.93
CA GLU A 15 -1.26 -2.39 17.09
C GLU A 15 0.05 -3.18 16.89
N LEU A 16 0.08 -4.09 15.92
CA LEU A 16 1.27 -4.88 15.58
C LEU A 16 2.22 -4.14 14.60
N LEU A 17 1.89 -2.91 14.20
CA LEU A 17 2.80 -2.08 13.43
C LEU A 17 3.99 -1.66 14.29
N THR A 18 5.19 -1.76 13.70
CA THR A 18 6.38 -1.23 14.36
C THR A 18 6.35 0.30 14.36
N VAL A 19 6.98 0.92 15.37
CA VAL A 19 7.16 2.38 15.42
C VAL A 19 7.81 2.91 14.15
N LYS A 20 8.76 2.16 13.56
CA LYS A 20 9.42 2.54 12.30
C LYS A 20 8.45 2.53 11.11
N ALA A 21 7.51 1.57 11.06
CA ALA A 21 6.49 1.51 10.02
C ALA A 21 5.55 2.72 10.10
N VAL A 22 5.06 3.04 11.30
CA VAL A 22 4.21 4.21 11.56
C VAL A 22 4.91 5.51 11.13
N ASN A 23 6.18 5.67 11.51
CA ASN A 23 6.95 6.85 11.15
C ASN A 23 7.15 6.97 9.63
N ALA A 24 7.43 5.85 8.94
CA ALA A 24 7.58 5.84 7.49
C ALA A 24 6.27 6.19 6.77
N ILE A 25 5.15 5.61 7.21
CA ILE A 25 3.81 5.89 6.65
C ILE A 25 3.48 7.37 6.80
N ASN A 26 3.72 7.97 7.98
CA ASN A 26 3.41 9.37 8.23
C ASN A 26 4.39 10.36 7.58
N ALA A 27 5.56 9.91 7.15
CA ALA A 27 6.54 10.74 6.45
C ALA A 27 6.40 10.69 4.92
N ALA A 28 5.69 9.70 4.37
CA ALA A 28 5.57 9.50 2.94
C ALA A 28 4.64 10.53 2.28
N ASP A 29 5.04 11.07 1.13
CA ASP A 29 4.15 11.90 0.31
C ASP A 29 3.07 11.06 -0.38
N THR A 30 3.42 9.83 -0.76
CA THR A 30 2.54 8.88 -1.47
C THR A 30 2.59 7.51 -0.79
N ILE A 31 1.41 6.91 -0.58
CA ILE A 31 1.25 5.58 0.00
C ILE A 31 0.62 4.66 -1.05
N MET A 32 1.33 3.60 -1.41
CA MET A 32 0.86 2.59 -2.38
C MET A 32 0.34 1.35 -1.66
N CYS A 33 -0.96 1.07 -1.79
CA CYS A 33 -1.61 -0.09 -1.17
C CYS A 33 -2.10 -1.09 -2.25
N PRO A 34 -1.66 -2.35 -2.25
CA PRO A 34 -2.14 -3.35 -3.20
C PRO A 34 -3.60 -3.73 -2.91
N ALA A 35 -4.39 -3.97 -3.95
CA ALA A 35 -5.76 -4.48 -3.88
C ALA A 35 -6.02 -5.51 -4.99
N SER A 36 -6.97 -6.41 -4.75
CA SER A 36 -7.29 -7.50 -5.69
C SER A 36 -8.22 -7.10 -6.84
N ASN A 37 -8.99 -6.02 -6.66
CA ASN A 37 -9.84 -5.39 -7.67
C ASN A 37 -10.18 -3.95 -7.23
N GLU A 38 -10.84 -3.19 -8.10
CA GLU A 38 -11.25 -1.80 -7.81
C GLU A 38 -12.34 -1.71 -6.74
N ASP A 39 -13.24 -2.71 -6.70
CA ASP A 39 -14.41 -2.72 -5.83
C ASP A 39 -14.15 -3.23 -4.41
N ARG A 40 -12.99 -3.85 -4.13
CA ARG A 40 -12.64 -4.29 -2.78
C ARG A 40 -11.69 -3.30 -2.10
N PRO A 41 -11.91 -3.04 -0.80
CA PRO A 41 -10.95 -2.29 -0.02
C PRO A 41 -9.61 -3.05 0.03
N SER A 42 -8.51 -2.33 -0.13
CA SER A 42 -7.19 -2.88 0.17
C SER A 42 -7.12 -3.23 1.65
N ILE A 43 -6.79 -4.48 1.97
CA ILE A 43 -6.62 -4.92 3.36
C ILE A 43 -5.55 -4.06 4.04
N VAL A 44 -4.42 -3.85 3.36
CA VAL A 44 -3.34 -3.00 3.87
C VAL A 44 -3.85 -1.59 4.16
N PHE A 45 -4.63 -1.00 3.26
CA PHE A 45 -5.20 0.33 3.47
C PHE A 45 -6.10 0.37 4.72
N SER A 46 -6.93 -0.65 4.95
CA SER A 46 -7.76 -0.71 6.17
C SER A 46 -6.96 -0.84 7.48
N ILE A 47 -5.75 -1.39 7.43
CA ILE A 47 -4.87 -1.49 8.61
C ILE A 47 -4.26 -0.13 8.94
N VAL A 48 -3.85 0.64 7.92
CA VAL A 48 -3.09 1.87 8.11
C VAL A 48 -3.94 3.15 8.08
N SER A 49 -5.21 3.07 7.67
CA SER A 49 -6.07 4.25 7.45
C SER A 49 -6.25 5.13 8.69
N ASP A 50 -6.25 4.53 9.88
CA ASP A 50 -6.43 5.26 11.13
C ASP A 50 -5.12 5.90 11.64
N ILE A 51 -3.99 5.49 11.09
CA ILE A 51 -2.65 5.98 11.44
C ILE A 51 -2.23 7.14 10.54
N ILE A 52 -2.71 7.15 9.30
CA ILE A 52 -2.44 8.19 8.32
C ILE A 52 -2.94 9.53 8.86
N ASP A 53 -2.01 10.48 8.96
CA ASP A 53 -2.30 11.84 9.40
C ASP A 53 -3.16 12.57 8.36
N LYS A 54 -4.46 12.67 8.63
CA LYS A 54 -5.45 13.34 7.76
C LYS A 54 -5.20 14.84 7.59
N SER A 55 -4.35 15.46 8.40
CA SER A 55 -3.95 16.86 8.21
C SER A 55 -2.91 17.01 7.09
N LYS A 56 -2.23 15.92 6.72
CA LYS A 56 -1.28 15.89 5.61
C LYS A 56 -1.99 15.52 4.32
N ASN A 57 -1.60 16.18 3.23
CA ASN A 57 -2.11 15.90 1.89
C ASN A 57 -1.38 14.71 1.25
N GLN A 58 -1.37 13.56 1.92
CA GLN A 58 -0.72 12.35 1.41
C GLN A 58 -1.55 11.73 0.29
N GLU A 59 -0.92 11.39 -0.83
CA GLU A 59 -1.60 10.70 -1.93
C GLU A 59 -1.74 9.21 -1.62
N ILE A 60 -2.96 8.68 -1.70
CA ILE A 60 -3.21 7.25 -1.47
C ILE A 60 -3.52 6.57 -2.79
N MET A 61 -2.61 5.70 -3.22
CA MET A 61 -2.70 4.99 -4.48
C MET A 61 -3.02 3.52 -4.26
N ARG A 62 -4.10 3.05 -4.89
CA ARG A 62 -4.42 1.62 -4.93
C ARG A 62 -3.78 0.99 -6.15
N LEU A 63 -2.96 -0.03 -5.93
CA LEU A 63 -2.34 -0.81 -7.01
C LEU A 63 -3.16 -2.08 -7.21
N ILE A 64 -3.84 -2.20 -8.34
CA ILE A 64 -4.72 -3.34 -8.61
C ILE A 64 -3.90 -4.49 -9.20
N PHE A 65 -3.95 -5.64 -8.53
CA PHE A 65 -3.32 -6.88 -8.96
C PHE A 65 -4.35 -8.02 -9.02
N PRO A 66 -4.45 -8.75 -10.14
CA PRO A 66 -5.38 -9.88 -10.24
C PRO A 66 -4.96 -11.02 -9.31
N MET A 67 -5.94 -11.69 -8.71
CA MET A 67 -5.73 -12.88 -7.88
C MET A 67 -5.47 -14.11 -8.75
N THR A 68 -4.30 -14.17 -9.39
CA THR A 68 -3.86 -15.27 -10.26
C THR A 68 -2.44 -15.72 -9.92
N LYS A 69 -2.10 -16.96 -10.30
CA LYS A 69 -0.73 -17.49 -10.25
C LYS A 69 -0.06 -17.51 -11.63
N ASP A 70 -0.77 -17.09 -12.67
CA ASP A 70 -0.22 -16.97 -14.02
C ASP A 70 0.85 -15.88 -14.06
N LYS A 71 2.08 -16.29 -14.37
CA LYS A 71 3.24 -15.40 -14.36
C LYS A 71 3.16 -14.32 -15.44
N ASP A 72 2.67 -14.68 -16.63
CA ASP A 72 2.61 -13.75 -17.76
C ASP A 72 1.59 -12.64 -17.47
N VAL A 73 0.45 -13.02 -16.88
CA VAL A 73 -0.57 -12.06 -16.43
C VAL A 73 -0.03 -11.15 -15.34
N LEU A 74 0.69 -11.69 -14.36
CA LEU A 74 1.27 -10.90 -13.27
C LEU A 74 2.33 -9.93 -13.80
N GLU A 75 3.26 -10.37 -14.64
CA GLU A 75 4.29 -9.52 -15.24
C GLU A 75 3.69 -8.40 -16.09
N ALA A 76 2.68 -8.71 -16.90
CA ALA A 76 1.96 -7.71 -17.69
C ALA A 76 1.27 -6.69 -16.79
N THR A 77 0.67 -7.14 -15.67
CA THR A 77 0.04 -6.25 -14.70
C THR A 77 1.06 -5.35 -14.01
N TRP A 78 2.20 -5.89 -13.57
CA TRP A 78 3.28 -5.10 -12.97
C TRP A 78 3.74 -3.98 -13.90
N LYS A 79 3.95 -4.27 -15.19
CA LYS A 79 4.33 -3.25 -16.20
C LYS A 79 3.26 -2.18 -16.40
N LYS A 80 1.98 -2.57 -16.38
CA LYS A 80 0.85 -1.63 -16.53
C LYS A 80 0.70 -0.70 -15.31
N THR A 81 1.02 -1.21 -14.12
CA THR A 81 0.83 -0.50 -12.84
C THR A 81 2.06 0.33 -12.43
N GLN A 82 3.14 0.32 -13.22
CA GLN A 82 4.29 1.22 -13.06
C GLN A 82 3.83 2.69 -13.27
N ARG A 83 4.14 3.54 -12.30
CA ARG A 83 3.93 5.00 -12.34
C ARG A 83 5.22 5.70 -11.98
#